data_AF-A0A3M7GM06-F1
#
_entry.id   AF-A0A3M7GM06-F1
#
_cell.length_a   1.000
_cell.length_b   1.000
_cell.length_c   1.000
_cell.angle_alpha   90.00
_cell.angle_beta   90.00
_cell.angle_gamma   90.00
#
_symmetry.space_group_name_H-M   'P 1'
#
loop_
_entity.id
_entity.type
_entity.pdbx_description
1 polymer ?
#
loop_
_entity_poly.entity_id
_entity_poly.type
_entity_poly.pdbx_seq_one_letter_code
_entity_poly.pdbx_strand_id
1 'polypeptide(L)'
;MALFEQALLLNAMSVAKQFTGDERGRYVRAAQRLRLPSWDWAKLPLETADSFPRVLTDEEVLVGTRSGRANITNSLKSYVFRPNEDHSFMNANETYRRPDFTLSDILQLRADLWAALSSAQTYPDFSTEARLDGASKGTKGLNPSNLEAIHDHVHVLVGGHMSFVSQATFDPIFWLHHTNVDRILAIYQAAYPEEWVSQSLEAASSMWFTSGTVTDGNTSLQPFWSRAKSGFWTSNALRSTSALNYTFEGLGEENVTSVINGLHTAGTSVAGPDQEVLGGLAKRTDEVHGSMLRLDDGQAGGPQIKLTKHFASIHLDAGALNGSFTIFLFDGDFNKTKPTEWRNSRS
;
A
#
# COMPACT_ATOMS: atom_id res chain seq x y z
N MET A 1 -6.57 -0.41 -8.68
CA MET A 1 -7.56 -0.23 -7.58
C MET A 1 -8.94 0.28 -8.03
N ALA A 2 -9.03 1.39 -8.78
CA ALA A 2 -10.32 2.04 -9.05
C ALA A 2 -11.37 1.18 -9.79
N LEU A 3 -10.97 0.22 -10.61
CA LEU A 3 -11.91 -0.73 -11.23
C LEU A 3 -12.67 -1.56 -10.18
N PHE A 4 -11.95 -2.09 -9.18
CA PHE A 4 -12.54 -2.85 -8.08
C PHE A 4 -13.46 -1.95 -7.24
N GLU A 5 -13.00 -0.74 -6.90
CA GLU A 5 -13.82 0.22 -6.16
C GLU A 5 -15.10 0.57 -6.93
N GLN A 6 -15.02 0.80 -8.23
CA GLN A 6 -16.22 1.08 -9.05
C GLN A 6 -17.25 -0.06 -8.93
N ALA A 7 -16.81 -1.32 -9.03
CA ALA A 7 -17.69 -2.47 -8.86
C ALA A 7 -18.27 -2.53 -7.43
N LEU A 8 -17.46 -2.26 -6.40
CA LEU A 8 -17.91 -2.19 -5.01
C LEU A 8 -19.01 -1.14 -4.83
N LEU A 9 -18.83 0.07 -5.38
CA LEU A 9 -19.80 1.17 -5.27
C LEU A 9 -21.11 0.86 -5.99
N LEU A 10 -21.05 0.21 -7.16
CA LEU A 10 -22.26 -0.22 -7.88
C LEU A 10 -23.06 -1.25 -7.06
N ASN A 11 -22.37 -2.20 -6.43
CA ASN A 11 -23.01 -3.19 -5.56
C ASN A 11 -23.57 -2.55 -4.28
N ALA A 12 -22.81 -1.67 -3.62
CA ALA A 12 -23.27 -0.94 -2.44
C ALA A 12 -24.52 -0.08 -2.74
N MET A 13 -24.53 0.62 -3.89
CA MET A 13 -25.69 1.39 -4.35
C MET A 13 -26.90 0.48 -4.65
N SER A 14 -26.67 -0.70 -5.24
CA SER A 14 -27.72 -1.69 -5.47
C SER A 14 -28.35 -2.15 -4.15
N VAL A 15 -27.52 -2.50 -3.16
CA VAL A 15 -27.97 -2.91 -1.81
C VAL A 15 -28.72 -1.77 -1.10
N ALA A 16 -28.17 -0.56 -1.11
CA ALA A 16 -28.78 0.62 -0.50
C ALA A 16 -30.20 0.91 -1.03
N LYS A 17 -30.44 0.69 -2.33
CA LYS A 17 -31.75 0.89 -2.96
C LYS A 17 -32.80 -0.16 -2.55
N GLN A 18 -32.41 -1.26 -1.91
CA GLN A 18 -33.33 -2.29 -1.43
C GLN A 18 -33.96 -1.95 -0.07
N PHE A 19 -33.39 -1.00 0.68
CA PHE A 19 -33.99 -0.48 1.91
C PHE A 19 -35.20 0.42 1.59
N THR A 20 -36.07 0.62 2.57
CA THR A 20 -37.28 1.46 2.46
C THR A 20 -37.29 2.56 3.52
N GLY A 21 -38.23 3.50 3.43
CA GLY A 21 -38.35 4.60 4.40
C GLY A 21 -37.09 5.46 4.56
N ASP A 22 -36.83 5.94 5.78
CA ASP A 22 -35.70 6.81 6.10
C ASP A 22 -34.34 6.12 5.93
N GLU A 23 -34.29 4.80 6.14
CA GLU A 23 -33.08 4.00 5.96
C GLU A 23 -32.60 4.02 4.51
N ARG A 24 -33.52 3.96 3.54
CA ARG A 24 -33.16 4.07 2.11
C ARG A 24 -32.39 5.34 1.82
N GLY A 25 -32.89 6.48 2.30
CA GLY A 25 -32.23 7.77 2.11
C GLY A 25 -30.85 7.81 2.76
N ARG A 26 -30.72 7.25 3.97
CA ARG A 26 -29.45 7.15 4.70
C ARG A 26 -28.43 6.28 3.95
N TYR A 27 -28.80 5.06 3.54
CA TYR A 27 -27.88 4.14 2.88
C TYR A 27 -27.52 4.57 1.45
N VAL A 28 -28.43 5.21 0.71
CA VAL A 28 -28.10 5.80 -0.60
C VAL A 28 -27.04 6.91 -0.44
N ARG A 29 -27.19 7.80 0.56
CA ARG A 29 -26.17 8.82 0.85
C ARG A 29 -24.84 8.20 1.29
N ALA A 30 -24.87 7.13 2.09
CA ALA A 30 -23.67 6.40 2.48
C ALA A 30 -22.98 5.78 1.26
N ALA A 31 -23.72 5.10 0.38
CA ALA A 31 -23.18 4.49 -0.84
C ALA A 31 -22.59 5.51 -1.83
N GLN A 32 -23.14 6.74 -1.90
CA GLN A 32 -22.57 7.82 -2.71
C GLN A 32 -21.20 8.29 -2.22
N ARG A 33 -20.99 8.27 -0.89
CA ARG A 33 -19.76 8.70 -0.22
C ARG A 33 -18.78 7.58 0.03
N LEU A 34 -19.21 6.33 -0.11
CA LEU A 34 -18.38 5.15 0.11
C LEU A 34 -17.13 5.23 -0.77
N ARG A 35 -16.00 4.90 -0.18
CA ARG A 35 -14.72 4.66 -0.84
C ARG A 35 -14.08 3.44 -0.18
N LEU A 36 -13.25 2.74 -0.93
CA LEU A 36 -12.50 1.61 -0.37
C LEU A 36 -11.53 2.17 0.69
N PRO A 37 -11.54 1.68 1.93
CA PRO A 37 -10.62 2.13 2.97
C PRO A 37 -9.20 1.60 2.72
N SER A 38 -8.21 2.39 3.13
CA SER A 38 -6.80 1.95 3.21
C SER A 38 -6.54 1.21 4.52
N TRP A 39 -5.73 0.16 4.47
CA TRP A 39 -5.13 -0.43 5.66
C TRP A 39 -3.74 0.18 5.89
N ASP A 40 -3.64 1.08 6.87
CA ASP A 40 -2.37 1.71 7.26
C ASP A 40 -1.54 0.77 8.14
N TRP A 41 -0.80 -0.13 7.49
CA TRP A 41 0.11 -1.09 8.14
C TRP A 41 1.33 -0.43 8.81
N ALA A 42 1.55 0.88 8.62
CA ALA A 42 2.60 1.65 9.30
C ALA A 42 2.05 2.43 10.50
N LYS A 43 0.75 2.31 10.79
CA LYS A 43 0.15 2.92 11.97
C LYS A 43 0.55 2.15 13.23
N LEU A 44 1.07 2.86 14.23
CA LEU A 44 1.35 2.26 15.53
C LEU A 44 0.05 1.80 16.20
N PRO A 45 0.01 0.59 16.77
CA PRO A 45 -1.18 0.10 17.46
C PRO A 45 -1.42 0.92 18.75
N LEU A 46 -2.69 1.16 19.07
CA LEU A 46 -3.09 1.85 20.31
C LEU A 46 -2.89 0.97 21.56
N GLU A 47 -2.82 -0.34 21.38
CA GLU A 47 -2.60 -1.33 22.44
C GLU A 47 -1.45 -2.28 22.07
N THR A 48 -0.87 -2.96 23.08
CA THR A 48 0.23 -3.92 22.90
C THR A 48 -0.21 -5.29 22.37
N ALA A 49 -1.52 -5.51 22.15
CA ALA A 49 -2.07 -6.80 21.76
C ALA A 49 -2.67 -6.74 20.34
N ASP A 50 -2.04 -7.51 19.44
CA ASP A 50 -2.38 -7.73 18.03
C ASP A 50 -2.44 -6.47 17.15
N SER A 51 -1.42 -6.31 16.31
CA SER A 51 -1.35 -5.18 15.38
C SER A 51 -2.13 -5.43 14.08
N PHE A 52 -2.64 -6.65 13.87
CA PHE A 52 -3.43 -6.99 12.71
C PHE A 52 -4.92 -6.67 12.96
N PRO A 53 -5.61 -5.92 12.06
CA PRO A 53 -6.97 -5.46 12.33
C PRO A 53 -7.99 -6.61 12.51
N ARG A 54 -8.74 -6.60 13.62
CA ARG A 54 -9.80 -7.60 13.91
C ARG A 54 -10.85 -7.73 12.82
N VAL A 55 -11.22 -6.62 12.17
CA VAL A 55 -12.17 -6.62 11.04
C VAL A 55 -11.71 -7.49 9.86
N LEU A 56 -10.43 -7.87 9.82
CA LEU A 56 -9.83 -8.75 8.81
C LEU A 56 -9.65 -10.19 9.30
N THR A 57 -10.00 -10.50 10.55
CA THR A 57 -9.83 -11.84 11.15
C THR A 57 -11.11 -12.40 11.76
N ASP A 58 -12.03 -11.54 12.18
CA ASP A 58 -13.34 -11.93 12.70
C ASP A 58 -14.09 -12.80 11.69
N GLU A 59 -14.68 -13.91 12.16
CA GLU A 59 -15.46 -14.85 11.32
C GLU A 59 -16.78 -14.24 10.83
N GLU A 60 -17.39 -13.40 11.66
CA GLU A 60 -18.67 -12.76 11.40
C GLU A 60 -18.60 -11.27 11.73
N VAL A 61 -19.44 -10.49 11.05
CA VAL A 61 -19.64 -9.07 11.32
C VAL A 61 -21.13 -8.77 11.52
N LEU A 62 -21.43 -7.93 12.50
CA LEU A 62 -22.78 -7.46 12.76
C LEU A 62 -23.14 -6.32 11.80
N VAL A 63 -24.16 -6.52 10.97
CA VAL A 63 -24.58 -5.52 9.97
C VAL A 63 -26.05 -5.15 10.10
N GLY A 64 -26.42 -3.98 9.59
CA GLY A 64 -27.81 -3.59 9.38
C GLY A 64 -28.36 -4.24 8.12
N THR A 65 -29.49 -4.93 8.24
CA THR A 65 -30.23 -5.53 7.13
C THR A 65 -31.63 -4.90 7.03
N ARG A 66 -32.37 -5.22 5.97
CA ARG A 66 -33.77 -4.78 5.78
C ARG A 66 -34.73 -5.28 6.87
N SER A 67 -34.32 -6.29 7.65
CA SER A 67 -35.13 -6.92 8.70
C SER A 67 -34.58 -6.64 10.10
N GLY A 68 -33.65 -5.69 10.25
CA GLY A 68 -32.95 -5.39 11.49
C GLY A 68 -31.48 -5.82 11.45
N ARG A 69 -30.83 -5.89 12.61
CA ARG A 69 -29.42 -6.28 12.70
C ARG A 69 -29.26 -7.80 12.60
N ALA A 70 -28.22 -8.25 11.91
CA ALA A 70 -27.87 -9.67 11.81
C ALA A 70 -26.35 -9.85 11.71
N ASN A 71 -25.84 -10.98 12.21
CA ASN A 71 -24.48 -11.42 11.91
C ASN A 71 -24.46 -12.03 10.50
N ILE A 72 -23.42 -11.70 9.75
CA ILE A 72 -23.11 -12.31 8.46
C ILE A 72 -21.66 -12.77 8.45
N THR A 73 -21.33 -13.76 7.63
CA THR A 73 -19.94 -14.16 7.37
C THR A 73 -19.13 -12.96 6.89
N ASN A 74 -17.95 -12.78 7.47
CA ASN A 74 -17.08 -11.66 7.15
C ASN A 74 -16.36 -11.88 5.81
N SER A 75 -16.87 -11.28 4.74
CA SER A 75 -16.23 -11.33 3.42
C SER A 75 -14.89 -10.57 3.32
N LEU A 76 -14.43 -9.90 4.38
CA LEU A 76 -13.08 -9.33 4.45
C LEU A 76 -12.04 -10.29 5.04
N LYS A 77 -12.46 -11.41 5.65
CA LYS A 77 -11.55 -12.42 6.21
C LYS A 77 -10.90 -13.25 5.11
N SER A 78 -11.68 -13.66 4.12
CA SER A 78 -11.25 -14.62 3.10
C SER A 78 -12.21 -14.60 1.91
N TYR A 79 -11.75 -15.16 0.79
CA TYR A 79 -12.56 -15.42 -0.38
C TYR A 79 -12.72 -16.93 -0.57
N VAL A 80 -13.96 -17.40 -0.66
CA VAL A 80 -14.28 -18.80 -0.99
C VAL A 80 -14.41 -18.91 -2.51
N PHE A 81 -13.57 -19.74 -3.13
CA PHE A 81 -13.56 -19.92 -4.57
C PHE A 81 -14.85 -20.57 -5.06
N ARG A 82 -15.35 -20.11 -6.21
CA ARG A 82 -16.48 -20.75 -6.87
C ARG A 82 -16.05 -22.10 -7.46
N PRO A 83 -16.99 -23.06 -7.63
CA PRO A 83 -16.66 -24.39 -8.16
C PRO A 83 -15.94 -24.41 -9.52
N ASN A 84 -16.06 -23.34 -10.31
CA ASN A 84 -15.49 -23.21 -11.64
C ASN A 84 -14.25 -22.28 -11.70
N GLU A 85 -13.80 -21.76 -10.56
CA GLU A 85 -12.58 -20.94 -10.48
C GLU A 85 -11.37 -21.86 -10.24
N ASP A 86 -10.26 -21.63 -10.95
CA ASP A 86 -9.03 -22.38 -10.74
C ASP A 86 -8.35 -21.92 -9.45
N HIS A 87 -8.20 -22.85 -8.52
CA HIS A 87 -7.54 -22.68 -7.21
C HIS A 87 -6.50 -23.79 -6.97
N SER A 88 -6.04 -24.44 -8.05
CA SER A 88 -5.10 -25.57 -8.00
C SER A 88 -3.69 -25.16 -7.56
N PHE A 89 -3.30 -23.90 -7.74
CA PHE A 89 -1.97 -23.39 -7.37
C PHE A 89 -1.68 -23.56 -5.88
N MET A 90 -2.60 -23.12 -5.01
CA MET A 90 -2.49 -23.28 -3.55
C MET A 90 -3.17 -24.55 -3.04
N ASN A 91 -3.98 -25.20 -3.89
CA ASN A 91 -4.83 -26.35 -3.53
C ASN A 91 -5.71 -26.07 -2.29
N ALA A 92 -6.39 -24.91 -2.29
CA ALA A 92 -7.26 -24.46 -1.22
C ALA A 92 -8.57 -23.88 -1.78
N ASN A 93 -9.71 -24.29 -1.23
CA ASN A 93 -11.03 -23.81 -1.67
C ASN A 93 -11.37 -22.41 -1.13
N GLU A 94 -10.53 -21.87 -0.25
CA GLU A 94 -10.71 -20.57 0.40
C GLU A 94 -9.33 -19.93 0.60
N THR A 95 -9.25 -18.61 0.41
CA THR A 95 -8.01 -17.88 0.70
C THR A 95 -7.72 -17.92 2.19
N TYR A 96 -6.46 -18.18 2.55
CA TYR A 96 -6.00 -18.15 3.92
C TYR A 96 -4.80 -17.22 4.07
N ARG A 97 -4.65 -16.71 5.29
CA ARG A 97 -3.56 -15.80 5.73
C ARG A 97 -2.79 -16.46 6.87
N ARG A 98 -1.55 -16.02 7.10
CA ARG A 98 -0.78 -16.34 8.31
C ARG A 98 -0.06 -15.06 8.75
N PRO A 99 -0.83 -14.08 9.26
CA PRO A 99 -0.29 -12.76 9.52
C PRO A 99 0.78 -12.84 10.60
N ASP A 100 1.90 -12.19 10.34
CA ASP A 100 3.06 -12.13 11.23
C ASP A 100 3.46 -10.66 11.42
N PHE A 101 2.50 -9.84 11.88
CA PHE A 101 2.68 -8.41 12.10
C PHE A 101 3.06 -8.14 13.56
N THR A 102 4.37 -8.10 13.84
CA THR A 102 4.86 -7.69 15.15
C THR A 102 5.01 -6.16 15.22
N LEU A 103 5.15 -5.62 16.44
CA LEU A 103 5.52 -4.22 16.63
C LEU A 103 6.86 -3.89 15.94
N SER A 104 7.79 -4.85 15.88
CA SER A 104 9.08 -4.66 15.22
C SER A 104 8.92 -4.48 13.71
N ASP A 105 8.03 -5.26 13.09
CA ASP A 105 7.75 -5.14 11.66
C ASP A 105 7.11 -3.78 11.34
N ILE A 106 6.19 -3.31 12.18
CA ILE A 106 5.57 -1.98 12.01
C ILE A 106 6.61 -0.86 12.15
N LEU A 107 7.50 -0.95 13.14
CA LEU A 107 8.58 0.03 13.30
C LEU A 107 9.53 0.04 12.10
N GLN A 108 9.83 -1.14 11.54
CA GLN A 108 10.65 -1.26 10.34
C GLN A 108 9.94 -0.63 9.12
N LEU A 109 8.67 -1.00 8.89
CA LEU A 109 7.83 -0.45 7.83
C LEU A 109 7.73 1.08 7.90
N ARG A 110 7.63 1.64 9.12
CA ARG A 110 7.63 3.10 9.35
C ARG A 110 8.97 3.74 8.99
N ALA A 111 10.08 3.13 9.41
CA ALA A 111 11.42 3.61 9.12
C ALA A 111 11.71 3.59 7.61
N ASP A 112 11.32 2.52 6.93
CA ASP A 112 11.49 2.35 5.48
C ASP A 112 10.63 3.35 4.70
N LEU A 113 9.37 3.54 5.09
CA LEU A 113 8.51 4.57 4.48
C LEU A 113 9.06 5.97 4.69
N TRP A 114 9.52 6.28 5.89
CA TRP A 114 10.13 7.58 6.16
C TRP A 114 11.38 7.79 5.29
N ALA A 115 12.25 6.78 5.18
CA ALA A 115 13.43 6.84 4.32
C ALA A 115 13.05 7.03 2.84
N ALA A 116 12.05 6.29 2.35
CA ALA A 116 11.57 6.38 0.98
C ALA A 116 11.00 7.77 0.65
N LEU A 117 10.18 8.33 1.55
CA LEU A 117 9.47 9.60 1.34
C LEU A 117 10.29 10.85 1.65
N SER A 118 11.42 10.74 2.37
CA SER A 118 12.26 11.89 2.76
C SER A 118 13.53 12.06 1.93
N SER A 119 13.91 11.06 1.12
CA SER A 119 15.22 11.03 0.44
C SER A 119 15.26 11.77 -0.90
N ALA A 120 14.22 12.52 -1.27
CA ALA A 120 14.15 13.29 -2.51
C ALA A 120 14.46 12.46 -3.77
N GLN A 121 13.86 11.26 -3.83
CA GLN A 121 14.08 10.30 -4.90
C GLN A 121 13.38 10.72 -6.18
N THR A 122 13.96 10.36 -7.33
CA THR A 122 13.25 10.40 -8.61
C THR A 122 12.11 9.39 -8.62
N TYR A 123 11.11 9.57 -9.48
CA TYR A 123 9.99 8.62 -9.54
C TYR A 123 10.44 7.16 -9.78
N PRO A 124 11.37 6.85 -10.72
CA PRO A 124 11.85 5.47 -10.89
C PRO A 124 12.51 4.89 -9.64
N ASP A 125 13.31 5.69 -8.92
CA ASP A 125 13.98 5.23 -7.70
C ASP A 125 12.98 4.95 -6.56
N PHE A 126 11.88 5.73 -6.50
CA PHE A 126 10.83 5.56 -5.50
C PHE A 126 9.85 4.44 -5.83
N SER A 127 9.53 4.23 -7.10
CA SER A 127 8.37 3.42 -7.49
C SER A 127 8.63 1.92 -7.59
N THR A 128 9.85 1.49 -7.91
CA THR A 128 10.12 0.09 -8.28
C THR A 128 11.47 -0.43 -7.78
N GLU A 129 11.57 -1.75 -7.64
CA GLU A 129 12.81 -2.48 -7.40
C GLU A 129 13.64 -2.68 -8.68
N ALA A 130 13.04 -2.44 -9.86
CA ALA A 130 13.69 -2.65 -11.15
C ALA A 130 14.94 -1.76 -11.31
N ARG A 131 16.11 -2.39 -11.41
CA ARG A 131 17.37 -1.73 -11.77
C ARG A 131 17.78 -2.10 -13.18
N LEU A 132 17.40 -1.26 -14.14
CA LEU A 132 17.83 -1.37 -15.52
C LEU A 132 18.95 -0.36 -15.77
N ASP A 133 20.05 -0.83 -16.37
CA ASP A 133 21.21 -0.01 -16.69
C ASP A 133 20.77 1.21 -17.53
N GLY A 134 20.89 2.41 -16.94
CA GLY A 134 20.49 3.68 -17.56
C GLY A 134 19.12 4.25 -17.15
N ALA A 135 18.29 3.50 -16.42
CA ALA A 135 17.01 3.97 -15.89
C ALA A 135 17.13 4.63 -14.50
N SER A 136 18.05 4.14 -13.64
CA SER A 136 18.33 4.81 -12.37
C SER A 136 19.20 6.05 -12.60
N LYS A 137 18.59 7.24 -12.65
CA LYS A 137 19.33 8.50 -12.65
C LYS A 137 19.80 8.84 -11.23
N GLY A 138 20.74 8.04 -10.73
CA GLY A 138 21.73 8.53 -9.78
C GLY A 138 21.26 8.79 -8.35
N THR A 139 20.73 7.77 -7.67
CA THR A 139 21.08 7.66 -6.25
C THR A 139 22.43 6.97 -6.15
N LYS A 140 23.51 7.76 -6.04
CA LYS A 140 24.85 7.28 -5.68
C LYS A 140 24.79 6.62 -4.30
N GLY A 141 24.41 5.35 -4.21
CA GLY A 141 24.59 4.49 -3.04
C GLY A 141 23.89 4.90 -1.75
N LEU A 142 22.81 5.70 -1.79
CA LEU A 142 22.14 6.23 -0.59
C LEU A 142 20.69 5.76 -0.38
N ASN A 143 20.13 4.97 -1.29
CA ASN A 143 18.70 4.64 -1.23
C ASN A 143 18.43 3.15 -0.89
N PRO A 144 18.06 2.83 0.36
CA PRO A 144 17.78 1.45 0.79
C PRO A 144 16.35 0.97 0.53
N SER A 145 15.38 1.86 0.27
CA SER A 145 13.95 1.49 0.29
C SER A 145 13.14 2.23 -0.78
N ASN A 146 12.36 1.47 -1.56
CA ASN A 146 11.40 1.97 -2.55
C ASN A 146 9.99 1.41 -2.21
N LEU A 147 8.95 1.96 -2.84
CA LEU A 147 7.56 1.61 -2.58
C LEU A 147 7.25 0.13 -2.86
N GLU A 148 7.78 -0.42 -3.95
CA GLU A 148 7.56 -1.82 -4.35
C GLU A 148 8.18 -2.80 -3.34
N ALA A 149 9.41 -2.55 -2.88
CA ALA A 149 10.07 -3.38 -1.86
C ALA A 149 9.30 -3.38 -0.52
N ILE A 150 8.80 -2.22 -0.10
CA ILE A 150 8.00 -2.10 1.13
C ILE A 150 6.65 -2.82 0.96
N HIS A 151 6.03 -2.66 -0.22
CA HIS A 151 4.82 -3.38 -0.61
C HIS A 151 5.00 -4.90 -0.56
N ASP A 152 6.11 -5.41 -1.09
CA ASP A 152 6.44 -6.84 -1.13
C ASP A 152 6.64 -7.40 0.29
N HIS A 153 7.28 -6.63 1.17
CA HIS A 153 7.41 -7.00 2.56
C HIS A 153 6.04 -7.18 3.25
N VAL A 154 5.08 -6.29 2.97
CA VAL A 154 3.70 -6.42 3.50
C VAL A 154 2.99 -7.65 2.96
N HIS A 155 3.16 -7.99 1.68
CA HIS A 155 2.65 -9.25 1.11
C HIS A 155 3.16 -10.49 1.85
N VAL A 156 4.46 -10.50 2.17
CA VAL A 156 5.10 -11.58 2.95
C VAL A 156 4.59 -11.60 4.40
N LEU A 157 4.43 -10.43 5.04
CA LEU A 157 3.91 -10.30 6.40
C LEU A 157 2.47 -10.81 6.56
N VAL A 158 1.62 -10.63 5.54
CA VAL A 158 0.25 -11.19 5.59
C VAL A 158 0.25 -12.71 5.44
N GLY A 159 1.16 -13.25 4.64
CA GLY A 159 1.30 -14.68 4.45
C GLY A 159 0.19 -15.32 3.61
N GLY A 160 0.30 -16.63 3.39
CA GLY A 160 -0.71 -17.42 2.69
C GLY A 160 -0.87 -16.97 1.23
N HIS A 161 -2.10 -16.76 0.76
CA HIS A 161 -2.35 -16.35 -0.63
C HIS A 161 -1.68 -15.02 -0.97
N MET A 162 -1.57 -14.11 0.01
CA MET A 162 -0.93 -12.81 -0.18
C MET A 162 0.57 -12.89 -0.48
N SER A 163 1.26 -14.02 -0.24
CA SER A 163 2.69 -14.16 -0.54
C SER A 163 3.01 -14.62 -1.97
N PHE A 164 1.99 -14.84 -2.81
CA PHE A 164 2.16 -15.33 -4.18
C PHE A 164 1.48 -14.39 -5.17
N VAL A 165 2.26 -13.80 -6.06
CA VAL A 165 1.79 -12.80 -7.05
C VAL A 165 0.58 -13.29 -7.85
N SER A 166 0.57 -14.57 -8.25
CA SER A 166 -0.52 -15.17 -9.04
C SER A 166 -1.83 -15.38 -8.25
N GLN A 167 -1.79 -15.29 -6.92
CA GLN A 167 -2.90 -15.64 -6.03
C GLN A 167 -3.34 -14.51 -5.10
N ALA A 168 -2.47 -13.53 -4.84
CA ALA A 168 -2.69 -12.50 -3.84
C ALA A 168 -3.99 -11.70 -4.07
N THR A 169 -4.34 -11.43 -5.34
CA THR A 169 -5.53 -10.65 -5.72
C THR A 169 -6.87 -11.29 -5.31
N PHE A 170 -6.90 -12.61 -5.07
CA PHE A 170 -8.11 -13.30 -4.60
C PHE A 170 -8.41 -13.00 -3.13
N ASP A 171 -7.38 -12.72 -2.32
CA ASP A 171 -7.58 -12.41 -0.90
C ASP A 171 -8.14 -10.99 -0.73
N PRO A 172 -9.27 -10.79 -0.01
CA PRO A 172 -9.89 -9.46 0.14
C PRO A 172 -8.95 -8.37 0.69
N ILE A 173 -7.96 -8.72 1.52
CA ILE A 173 -7.03 -7.75 2.11
C ILE A 173 -6.11 -7.10 1.08
N PHE A 174 -5.88 -7.76 -0.06
CA PHE A 174 -5.11 -7.23 -1.19
C PHE A 174 -5.56 -5.82 -1.56
N TRP A 175 -6.87 -5.62 -1.64
CA TRP A 175 -7.45 -4.36 -2.06
C TRP A 175 -7.28 -3.25 -1.00
N LEU A 176 -7.31 -3.59 0.30
CA LEU A 176 -7.04 -2.63 1.37
C LEU A 176 -5.55 -2.25 1.43
N HIS A 177 -4.66 -3.23 1.23
CA HIS A 177 -3.21 -3.02 1.12
C HIS A 177 -2.88 -2.09 -0.05
N HIS A 178 -3.35 -2.41 -1.26
CA HIS A 178 -3.09 -1.58 -2.44
C HIS A 178 -3.76 -0.21 -2.39
N THR A 179 -4.80 -0.02 -1.58
CA THR A 179 -5.34 1.32 -1.31
C THR A 179 -4.38 2.14 -0.44
N ASN A 180 -3.64 1.52 0.48
CA ASN A 180 -2.58 2.20 1.22
C ASN A 180 -1.35 2.49 0.35
N VAL A 181 -0.99 1.59 -0.58
CA VAL A 181 0.07 1.82 -1.56
C VAL A 181 -0.25 3.02 -2.46
N ASP A 182 -1.49 3.09 -2.95
CA ASP A 182 -2.02 4.24 -3.71
C ASP A 182 -2.01 5.54 -2.87
N ARG A 183 -2.31 5.44 -1.57
CA ARG A 183 -2.18 6.56 -0.62
C ARG A 183 -0.73 7.04 -0.49
N ILE A 184 0.22 6.12 -0.37
CA ILE A 184 1.65 6.45 -0.25
C ILE A 184 2.16 7.10 -1.55
N LEU A 185 1.73 6.61 -2.71
CA LEU A 185 2.01 7.28 -3.99
C LEU A 185 1.47 8.71 -4.02
N ALA A 186 0.24 8.94 -3.55
CA ALA A 186 -0.33 10.28 -3.48
C ALA A 186 0.43 11.22 -2.50
N ILE A 187 0.95 10.69 -1.38
CA ILE A 187 1.84 11.42 -0.47
C ILE A 187 3.15 11.81 -1.18
N TYR A 188 3.77 10.86 -1.89
CA TYR A 188 4.98 11.12 -2.67
C TYR A 188 4.76 12.20 -3.72
N GLN A 189 3.65 12.14 -4.48
CA GLN A 189 3.33 13.14 -5.49
C GLN A 189 3.11 14.54 -4.90
N ALA A 190 2.54 14.62 -3.69
CA ALA A 190 2.38 15.89 -2.98
C ALA A 190 3.73 16.46 -2.48
N ALA A 191 4.66 15.59 -2.08
CA ALA A 191 6.00 15.98 -1.65
C ALA A 191 6.95 16.33 -2.83
N TYR A 192 6.75 15.69 -3.99
CA TYR A 192 7.60 15.82 -5.17
C TYR A 192 6.76 16.11 -6.43
N PRO A 193 6.15 17.30 -6.53
CA PRO A 193 5.17 17.63 -7.59
C PRO A 193 5.76 17.71 -9.00
N GLU A 194 7.09 17.76 -9.14
CA GLU A 194 7.77 17.76 -10.44
C GLU A 194 8.16 16.34 -10.91
N GLU A 195 8.12 15.36 -10.01
CA GLU A 195 8.47 13.97 -10.33
C GLU A 195 7.26 13.22 -10.90
N TRP A 196 7.52 12.40 -11.91
CA TRP A 196 6.53 11.51 -12.50
C TRP A 196 7.16 10.41 -13.35
N VAL A 197 6.31 9.52 -13.89
CA VAL A 197 6.72 8.43 -14.78
C VAL A 197 7.56 8.96 -15.94
N SER A 198 8.84 8.62 -15.92
CA SER A 198 9.77 8.85 -17.01
C SER A 198 9.85 7.63 -17.93
N GLN A 199 10.48 7.81 -19.09
CA GLN A 199 10.78 6.69 -19.97
C GLN A 199 11.68 5.65 -19.25
N SER A 200 11.30 4.38 -19.35
CA SER A 200 12.01 3.23 -18.79
C SER A 200 11.96 2.05 -19.76
N LEU A 201 12.74 1.02 -19.48
CA LEU A 201 12.58 -0.30 -20.07
C LEU A 201 11.72 -1.17 -19.14
N GLU A 202 10.97 -2.12 -19.69
CA GLU A 202 10.29 -3.15 -18.93
C GLU A 202 11.33 -4.19 -18.46
N ALA A 203 11.46 -4.36 -17.14
CA ALA A 203 12.46 -5.29 -16.59
C ALA A 203 12.10 -6.75 -16.84
N ALA A 204 10.82 -7.09 -16.70
CA ALA A 204 10.29 -8.43 -16.89
C ALA A 204 9.13 -8.42 -17.89
N SER A 205 8.88 -9.57 -18.53
CA SER A 205 7.71 -9.73 -19.38
C SER A 205 6.44 -9.87 -18.54
N SER A 206 5.38 -9.19 -18.97
CA SER A 206 4.01 -9.33 -18.46
C SER A 206 3.10 -9.89 -19.56
N MET A 207 1.79 -9.95 -19.31
CA MET A 207 0.83 -10.33 -20.36
C MET A 207 0.80 -9.38 -21.57
N TRP A 208 1.18 -8.11 -21.37
CA TRP A 208 1.01 -7.06 -22.39
C TRP A 208 2.33 -6.50 -22.91
N PHE A 209 3.42 -6.68 -22.16
CA PHE A 209 4.73 -6.15 -22.51
C PHE A 209 5.80 -7.24 -22.42
N THR A 210 6.72 -7.26 -23.37
CA THR A 210 7.93 -8.08 -23.28
C THR A 210 9.03 -7.32 -22.57
N SER A 211 9.89 -8.03 -21.82
CA SER A 211 11.11 -7.45 -21.27
C SER A 211 11.90 -6.69 -22.35
N GLY A 212 12.45 -5.53 -21.99
CA GLY A 212 13.14 -4.62 -22.89
C GLY A 212 12.24 -3.70 -23.72
N THR A 213 10.91 -3.78 -23.58
CA THR A 213 10.00 -2.80 -24.19
C THR A 213 10.22 -1.44 -23.55
N VAL A 214 10.30 -0.37 -24.35
CA VAL A 214 10.35 1.00 -23.83
C VAL A 214 8.94 1.44 -23.44
N THR A 215 8.76 1.87 -22.19
CA THR A 215 7.51 2.40 -21.66
C THR A 215 7.72 3.77 -21.02
N ASP A 216 6.65 4.54 -20.91
CA ASP A 216 6.65 5.92 -20.39
C ASP A 216 5.27 6.31 -19.82
N GLY A 217 5.13 7.57 -19.40
CA GLY A 217 3.87 8.08 -18.86
C GLY A 217 2.67 8.05 -19.83
N ASN A 218 2.88 7.83 -21.12
CA ASN A 218 1.83 7.74 -22.15
C ASN A 218 1.54 6.30 -22.59
N THR A 219 2.29 5.33 -22.08
CA THR A 219 2.06 3.92 -22.35
C THR A 219 0.67 3.50 -21.85
N SER A 220 -0.04 2.71 -22.66
CA SER A 220 -1.39 2.24 -22.33
C SER A 220 -1.36 1.26 -21.17
N LEU A 221 -2.07 1.58 -20.09
CA LEU A 221 -2.25 0.71 -18.93
C LEU A 221 -3.32 -0.33 -19.23
N GLN A 222 -2.93 -1.38 -19.94
CA GLN A 222 -3.79 -2.53 -20.24
C GLN A 222 -4.21 -3.26 -18.96
N PRO A 223 -5.43 -3.80 -18.88
CA PRO A 223 -6.54 -3.71 -19.84
C PRO A 223 -7.52 -2.56 -19.53
N PHE A 224 -7.07 -1.50 -18.84
CA PHE A 224 -7.96 -0.49 -18.25
C PHE A 224 -8.41 0.53 -19.30
N TRP A 225 -9.55 0.26 -19.94
CA TRP A 225 -10.18 1.15 -20.91
C TRP A 225 -11.09 2.20 -20.25
N SER A 226 -11.07 3.42 -20.77
CA SER A 226 -11.95 4.51 -20.39
C SER A 226 -12.93 4.84 -21.52
N ARG A 227 -14.23 4.67 -21.26
CA ARG A 227 -15.28 5.10 -22.19
C ARG A 227 -15.30 6.62 -22.38
N ALA A 228 -15.07 7.38 -21.32
CA ALA A 228 -15.09 8.84 -21.37
C ALA A 228 -13.96 9.40 -22.25
N LYS A 229 -12.79 8.73 -22.26
CA LYS A 229 -11.64 9.11 -23.08
C LYS A 229 -11.57 8.40 -24.44
N SER A 230 -12.41 7.39 -24.66
CA SER A 230 -12.33 6.50 -25.83
C SER A 230 -10.91 5.94 -26.04
N GLY A 231 -10.29 5.47 -24.96
CA GLY A 231 -8.89 5.02 -24.94
C GLY A 231 -8.52 4.28 -23.67
N PHE A 232 -7.35 3.64 -23.65
CA PHE A 232 -6.77 3.10 -22.42
C PHE A 232 -6.32 4.24 -21.49
N TRP A 233 -6.36 3.99 -20.18
CA TRP A 233 -5.71 4.88 -19.22
C TRP A 233 -4.19 4.87 -19.44
N THR A 234 -3.54 5.97 -19.09
CA THR A 234 -2.08 6.12 -19.08
C THR A 234 -1.68 6.68 -17.73
N SER A 235 -0.41 6.56 -17.34
CA SER A 235 0.05 7.12 -16.07
C SER A 235 -0.12 8.65 -16.05
N ASN A 236 0.16 9.36 -17.14
CA ASN A 236 -0.10 10.80 -17.25
C ASN A 236 -1.57 11.15 -17.06
N ALA A 237 -2.49 10.33 -17.60
CA ALA A 237 -3.92 10.50 -17.43
C ALA A 237 -4.43 10.22 -16.00
N LEU A 238 -3.61 9.58 -15.16
CA LEU A 238 -3.90 9.19 -13.78
C LEU A 238 -3.03 9.93 -12.75
N ARG A 239 -2.27 10.95 -13.17
CA ARG A 239 -1.41 11.72 -12.26
C ARG A 239 -2.18 12.35 -11.11
N SER A 240 -3.43 12.76 -11.33
CA SER A 240 -4.29 13.23 -10.24
C SER A 240 -5.33 12.16 -9.90
N THR A 241 -5.47 11.83 -8.63
CA THR A 241 -6.54 10.94 -8.12
C THR A 241 -7.93 11.50 -8.40
N SER A 242 -8.06 12.83 -8.58
CA SER A 242 -9.31 13.48 -8.97
C SER A 242 -9.82 13.01 -10.33
N ALA A 243 -8.96 12.51 -11.22
CA ALA A 243 -9.38 11.88 -12.48
C ALA A 243 -10.28 10.65 -12.27
N LEU A 244 -10.27 10.08 -11.06
CA LEU A 244 -11.04 8.93 -10.63
C LEU A 244 -11.98 9.27 -9.45
N ASN A 245 -12.23 10.55 -9.19
CA ASN A 245 -13.14 11.06 -8.17
C ASN A 245 -12.83 10.59 -6.74
N TYR A 246 -11.55 10.57 -6.37
CA TYR A 246 -11.16 10.38 -4.97
C TYR A 246 -9.94 11.22 -4.60
N THR A 247 -9.75 11.38 -3.30
CA THR A 247 -8.52 11.88 -2.67
C THR A 247 -8.32 11.18 -1.34
N PHE A 248 -7.18 11.39 -0.70
CA PHE A 248 -6.94 10.96 0.68
C PHE A 248 -6.97 12.15 1.62
N GLU A 249 -7.44 11.92 2.83
CA GLU A 249 -7.35 12.92 3.89
C GLU A 249 -5.88 13.30 4.16
N GLY A 250 -5.65 14.57 4.51
CA GLY A 250 -4.31 15.06 4.84
C GLY A 250 -3.38 15.36 3.66
N LEU A 251 -3.83 15.24 2.40
CA LEU A 251 -3.02 15.53 1.21
C LEU A 251 -2.95 17.03 0.81
N GLY A 252 -2.84 17.93 1.78
CA GLY A 252 -2.50 19.34 1.55
C GLY A 252 -1.01 19.60 1.85
N GLU A 253 -0.40 20.64 1.25
CA GLU A 253 1.04 20.92 1.40
C GLU A 253 1.50 21.10 2.87
N GLU A 254 0.76 21.85 3.68
CA GLU A 254 1.06 22.02 5.11
C GLU A 254 1.00 20.69 5.90
N ASN A 255 0.25 19.71 5.37
CA ASN A 255 0.04 18.42 6.01
C ASN A 255 0.99 17.32 5.52
N VAL A 256 1.52 17.39 4.28
CA VAL A 256 2.37 16.30 3.74
C VAL A 256 3.68 16.14 4.53
N THR A 257 4.34 17.26 4.87
CA THR A 257 5.55 17.26 5.69
C THR A 257 5.28 16.74 7.09
N SER A 258 4.13 17.10 7.68
CA SER A 258 3.69 16.59 8.99
C SER A 258 3.42 15.08 8.94
N VAL A 259 2.76 14.61 7.88
CA VAL A 259 2.50 13.17 7.66
C VAL A 259 3.82 12.40 7.54
N ILE A 260 4.78 12.89 6.75
CA ILE A 260 6.10 12.25 6.58
C ILE A 260 6.87 12.27 7.91
N ASN A 261 6.94 13.42 8.59
CA ASN A 261 7.65 13.53 9.88
C ASN A 261 7.01 12.67 10.98
N GLY A 262 5.69 12.48 10.94
CA GLY A 262 4.96 11.58 11.83
C GLY A 262 5.36 10.11 11.69
N LEU A 263 6.06 9.71 10.63
CA LEU A 263 6.65 8.36 10.48
C LEU A 263 7.97 8.22 11.26
N HIS A 264 8.72 9.32 11.45
CA HIS A 264 10.06 9.33 12.07
C HIS A 264 10.06 9.24 13.61
N THR A 265 8.90 9.33 14.27
CA THR A 265 8.81 9.33 15.75
C THR A 265 9.03 7.93 16.34
N ALA A 266 10.19 7.34 16.07
CA ALA A 266 10.78 6.29 16.87
C ALA A 266 11.64 6.97 17.95
N GLY A 267 11.14 7.10 19.19
CA GLY A 267 12.02 7.46 20.30
C GLY A 267 11.43 7.97 21.61
N THR A 268 10.21 8.50 21.67
CA THR A 268 9.68 9.03 22.94
C THR A 268 8.21 8.70 23.13
N SER A 269 7.97 7.86 24.14
CA SER A 269 6.68 7.54 24.76
C SER A 269 5.63 6.88 23.85
N VAL A 270 5.14 5.72 24.31
CA VAL A 270 3.73 5.37 24.15
C VAL A 270 2.94 6.53 24.75
N ALA A 271 2.49 7.47 23.92
CA ALA A 271 1.81 8.67 24.38
C ALA A 271 0.40 8.29 24.85
N GLY A 272 0.02 8.85 26.00
CA GLY A 272 -1.27 8.62 26.66
C GLY A 272 -2.50 9.10 25.87
N PRO A 273 -3.69 9.08 26.51
CA PRO A 273 -5.00 9.11 25.83
C PRO A 273 -5.30 10.34 24.97
N ASP A 274 -4.48 11.39 25.05
CA ASP A 274 -4.82 12.73 24.55
C ASP A 274 -3.91 13.25 23.42
N GLN A 275 -3.04 12.42 22.84
CA GLN A 275 -2.49 12.73 21.50
C GLN A 275 -3.35 12.03 20.45
N GLU A 276 -4.33 12.78 19.89
CA GLU A 276 -4.92 12.45 18.60
C GLU A 276 -3.83 12.46 17.52
N VAL A 277 -3.09 11.36 17.44
CA VAL A 277 -2.23 11.03 16.31
C VAL A 277 -3.15 10.86 15.13
N LEU A 278 -3.27 11.93 14.33
CA LEU A 278 -3.87 11.99 12.99
C LEU A 278 -4.98 10.95 12.81
N GLY A 279 -6.21 11.36 13.14
CA GLY A 279 -7.44 10.61 12.84
C GLY A 279 -7.31 9.90 11.51
N GLY A 280 -7.56 8.58 11.53
CA GLY A 280 -7.17 7.66 10.46
C GLY A 280 -7.52 8.22 9.08
N LEU A 281 -6.47 8.57 8.33
CA LEU A 281 -6.61 9.28 7.06
C LEU A 281 -7.30 8.36 6.06
N ALA A 282 -8.59 8.61 5.82
CA ALA A 282 -9.43 7.80 4.95
C ALA A 282 -9.58 8.43 3.57
N LYS A 283 -9.94 7.61 2.57
CA LYS A 283 -10.25 8.05 1.22
C LYS A 283 -11.59 8.83 1.18
N ARG A 284 -11.62 10.00 0.53
CA ARG A 284 -12.79 10.92 0.49
C ARG A 284 -13.03 11.55 -0.89
N THR A 285 -14.05 12.41 -1.02
CA THR A 285 -14.60 12.90 -2.29
C THR A 285 -14.34 14.37 -2.63
N ASP A 286 -13.44 15.07 -1.93
CA ASP A 286 -13.34 16.54 -2.02
C ASP A 286 -12.39 17.05 -3.12
N GLU A 287 -12.67 18.25 -3.65
CA GLU A 287 -11.87 18.97 -4.65
C GLU A 287 -10.62 19.61 -4.01
N VAL A 288 -9.46 19.45 -4.66
CA VAL A 288 -8.15 19.98 -4.20
C VAL A 288 -7.83 21.30 -4.90
N HIS A 289 -7.58 22.36 -4.13
CA HIS A 289 -6.95 23.60 -4.62
C HIS A 289 -5.45 23.56 -4.28
N GLY A 290 -4.61 23.71 -5.30
CA GLY A 290 -3.15 23.69 -5.19
C GLY A 290 -2.52 25.07 -5.05
N SER A 291 -1.35 25.13 -4.41
CA SER A 291 -0.43 26.28 -4.47
C SER A 291 0.98 25.85 -4.08
N MET A 292 1.85 25.69 -5.07
CA MET A 292 3.27 25.33 -4.96
C MET A 292 4.07 26.21 -3.98
N LEU A 293 4.79 25.60 -3.03
CA LEU A 293 5.98 26.21 -2.41
C LEU A 293 7.15 25.24 -2.20
N ARG A 294 8.35 25.77 -2.38
CA ARG A 294 9.65 25.11 -2.19
C ARG A 294 9.89 24.77 -0.73
N LEU A 295 10.51 23.63 -0.48
CA LEU A 295 11.09 23.27 0.82
C LEU A 295 12.19 24.28 1.16
N ASP A 296 11.93 25.18 2.11
CA ASP A 296 12.95 26.06 2.68
C ASP A 296 13.91 25.24 3.55
N ASP A 297 15.21 25.40 3.25
CA ASP A 297 16.34 24.93 4.06
C ASP A 297 16.28 25.60 5.45
N GLY A 298 15.85 24.83 6.45
CA GLY A 298 15.90 25.25 7.85
C GLY A 298 17.35 25.51 8.28
N GLN A 299 17.61 26.74 8.73
CA GLN A 299 18.92 27.18 9.24
C GLN A 299 19.52 26.24 10.28
N ALA A 300 20.65 25.62 9.94
CA ALA A 300 21.46 24.80 10.85
C ALA A 300 22.36 25.69 11.73
N GLY A 301 21.90 25.98 12.95
CA GLY A 301 22.67 26.69 14.00
C GLY A 301 23.04 25.83 15.21
N GLY A 302 23.03 24.49 15.08
CA GLY A 302 23.37 23.54 16.16
C GLY A 302 24.65 22.75 15.88
N PRO A 303 25.30 22.15 16.91
CA PRO A 303 26.49 21.35 16.72
C PRO A 303 26.22 20.20 15.73
N GLN A 304 27.06 20.11 14.69
CA GLN A 304 27.02 19.05 13.70
C GLN A 304 27.33 17.70 14.35
N ILE A 305 26.29 16.94 14.69
CA ILE A 305 26.43 15.55 15.14
C ILE A 305 26.67 14.71 13.89
N LYS A 306 27.88 14.12 13.76
CA LYS A 306 28.15 13.10 12.74
C LYS A 306 27.43 11.82 13.10
N LEU A 307 26.35 11.52 12.40
CA LEU A 307 25.68 10.22 12.45
C LEU A 307 26.23 9.34 11.32
N THR A 308 26.67 8.13 11.66
CA THR A 308 27.02 7.11 10.67
C THR A 308 25.81 6.20 10.49
N LYS A 309 25.34 6.03 9.26
CA LYS A 309 24.29 5.08 8.90
C LYS A 309 24.90 3.95 8.07
N HIS A 310 24.57 2.71 8.41
CA HIS A 310 24.98 1.52 7.67
C HIS A 310 23.78 0.97 6.90
N PHE A 311 23.98 0.58 5.64
CA PHE A 311 22.96 -0.01 4.78
C PHE A 311 23.52 -1.31 4.19
N ALA A 312 22.67 -2.33 4.05
CA ALA A 312 22.98 -3.51 3.26
C ALA A 312 22.22 -3.43 1.93
N SER A 313 22.95 -3.44 0.81
CA SER A 313 22.34 -3.45 -0.53
C SER A 313 22.34 -4.86 -1.09
N ILE A 314 21.16 -5.36 -1.48
CA ILE A 314 20.97 -6.69 -2.05
C ILE A 314 20.46 -6.53 -3.48
N HIS A 315 21.17 -7.08 -4.46
CA HIS A 315 20.74 -7.13 -5.85
C HIS A 315 20.57 -8.59 -6.26
N LEU A 316 19.47 -8.91 -6.91
CA LEU A 316 19.11 -10.27 -7.29
C LEU A 316 18.34 -10.29 -8.61
N ASP A 317 18.41 -11.42 -9.30
CA ASP A 317 17.55 -11.71 -10.44
C ASP A 317 16.26 -12.34 -9.90
N ALA A 318 15.14 -11.64 -10.04
CA ALA A 318 13.83 -12.09 -9.57
C ALA A 318 13.37 -13.39 -10.27
N GLY A 319 13.93 -13.73 -11.44
CA GLY A 319 13.67 -14.98 -12.15
C GLY A 319 14.59 -16.14 -11.78
N ALA A 320 15.56 -15.94 -10.86
CA ALA A 320 16.56 -16.95 -10.53
C ALA A 320 15.99 -18.18 -9.80
N LEU A 321 14.84 -18.05 -9.15
CA LEU A 321 14.16 -19.13 -8.44
C LEU A 321 12.69 -19.22 -8.85
N ASN A 322 12.16 -20.44 -8.96
CA ASN A 322 10.75 -20.65 -9.21
C ASN A 322 9.95 -20.51 -7.90
N GLY A 323 9.43 -19.32 -7.64
CA GLY A 323 8.59 -19.01 -6.47
C GLY A 323 9.12 -17.86 -5.61
N SER A 324 8.34 -17.47 -4.60
CA SER A 324 8.71 -16.41 -3.64
C SER A 324 9.77 -16.89 -2.65
N PHE A 325 10.69 -16.01 -2.27
CA PHE A 325 11.71 -16.27 -1.25
C PHE A 325 11.94 -15.04 -0.36
N THR A 326 12.61 -15.24 0.77
CA THR A 326 12.99 -14.16 1.70
C THR A 326 14.47 -14.28 2.02
N ILE A 327 15.19 -13.16 1.97
CA ILE A 327 16.61 -13.10 2.35
C ILE A 327 16.70 -12.57 3.78
N PHE A 328 17.28 -13.37 4.68
CA PHE A 328 17.58 -12.97 6.04
C PHE A 328 19.06 -12.59 6.15
N LEU A 329 19.35 -11.39 6.67
CA LEU A 329 20.69 -10.96 7.03
C LEU A 329 20.86 -11.04 8.54
N PHE A 330 21.93 -11.68 9.00
CA PHE A 330 22.26 -11.81 10.41
C PHE A 330 23.58 -11.13 10.69
N ASP A 331 23.62 -10.31 11.74
CA ASP A 331 24.85 -9.82 12.33
C ASP A 331 25.13 -10.65 13.59
N GLY A 332 25.86 -11.77 13.42
CA GLY A 332 26.16 -12.75 14.47
C GLY A 332 25.72 -14.18 14.17
N ASP A 333 25.72 -15.03 15.20
CA ASP A 333 25.33 -16.44 15.09
C ASP A 333 23.80 -16.59 14.94
N PHE A 334 23.38 -17.54 14.10
CA PHE A 334 21.97 -17.87 13.90
C PHE A 334 21.77 -19.39 13.83
N ASN A 335 20.56 -19.84 14.21
CA ASN A 335 20.25 -21.26 14.24
C ASN A 335 19.89 -21.81 12.85
N LYS A 336 20.91 -22.28 12.11
CA LYS A 336 20.74 -22.86 10.76
C LYS A 336 19.74 -24.02 10.68
N THR A 337 19.50 -24.73 11.79
CA THR A 337 18.62 -25.91 11.82
C THR A 337 17.14 -25.56 12.02
N LYS A 338 16.83 -24.31 12.33
CA LYS A 338 15.46 -23.85 12.57
C LYS A 338 15.12 -22.61 11.74
N PRO A 339 14.93 -22.75 10.43
CA PRO A 339 14.57 -21.64 9.55
C PRO A 339 13.30 -20.88 9.97
N THR A 340 12.37 -21.56 10.64
CA THR A 340 11.14 -20.94 11.17
C THR A 340 11.41 -19.94 12.30
N GLU A 341 12.59 -19.99 12.94
CA GLU A 341 12.98 -19.07 14.02
C GLU A 341 13.79 -17.87 13.50
N TRP A 342 14.28 -17.90 12.25
CA TRP A 342 15.18 -16.88 11.68
C TRP A 342 14.60 -15.45 11.69
N ARG A 343 13.30 -15.31 11.52
CA ARG A 343 12.64 -14.00 11.59
C ARG A 343 12.65 -13.41 13.00
N ASN A 344 12.57 -14.27 14.02
CA ASN A 344 12.46 -13.90 15.42
C ASN A 344 13.81 -13.99 16.16
N SER A 345 14.84 -14.55 15.52
CA SER A 345 16.17 -14.65 16.11
C SER A 345 16.80 -13.26 16.15
N ARG A 346 16.79 -12.68 17.34
CA ARG A 346 17.58 -11.48 17.65
C ARG A 346 18.99 -11.91 18.03
N SER A 347 19.99 -11.15 17.56
CA SER A 347 21.30 -11.12 18.21
C SER A 347 21.26 -10.30 19.50
#